data_AF-A0A8S0QH78-F1
#
_entry.id   AF-A0A8S0QH78-F1
#
_cell.length_a   1.000
_cell.length_b   1.000
_cell.length_c   1.000
_cell.angle_alpha   90.00
_cell.angle_beta   90.00
_cell.angle_gamma   90.00
#
_symmetry.space_group_name_H-M   'P 1'
#
loop_
_entity.id
_entity.type
_entity.pdbx_description
1 polymer ?
#
loop_
_entity_poly.entity_id
_entity_poly.type
_entity_poly.pdbx_seq_one_letter_code
_entity_poly.pdbx_strand_id
1 'polypeptide(L)'
;MEKDVAAKSLSKLMGYAGNRRVFRKEEKGITSAVQLLDPLVVNLDKKYPISILMLIVHSKKSRKQMVAAGACAYLQKLVEMNVDGAKKLHDSLGHGKLWGVFARP
;
A
#
# COMPACT_ATOMS: atom_id res chain seq x y z
N MET A 1 2.29 11.96 15.48
CA MET A 1 1.88 10.99 16.53
C MET A 1 0.54 10.33 16.19
N GLU A 2 -0.56 11.08 16.06
CA GLU A 2 -1.89 10.51 15.77
C GLU A 2 -1.93 9.65 14.50
N LYS A 3 -1.32 10.14 13.41
CA LYS A 3 -1.25 9.40 12.13
C LYS A 3 -0.51 8.07 12.23
N ASP A 4 0.52 7.99 13.08
CA ASP A 4 1.29 6.76 13.30
C ASP A 4 0.47 5.73 14.07
N VAL A 5 -0.18 6.15 15.15
CA VAL A 5 -1.07 5.30 15.96
C VAL A 5 -2.24 4.78 15.12
N ALA A 6 -2.81 5.65 14.27
CA ALA A 6 -3.87 5.28 13.34
C ALA A 6 -3.39 4.27 12.29
N ALA A 7 -2.24 4.52 11.65
CA ALA A 7 -1.67 3.63 10.65
C ALA A 7 -1.36 2.24 11.23
N LYS A 8 -0.75 2.20 12.43
CA LYS A 8 -0.44 0.96 13.16
C LYS A 8 -1.70 0.19 13.58
N SER A 9 -2.75 0.90 13.99
CA SER A 9 -4.03 0.28 14.37
C SER A 9 -4.75 -0.28 13.15
N LEU A 10 -4.79 0.49 12.06
CA LEU A 10 -5.40 0.07 10.81
C LEU A 10 -4.66 -1.13 10.18
N SER A 11 -3.33 -1.17 10.24
CA SER A 11 -2.57 -2.32 9.72
C SER A 11 -2.93 -3.62 10.43
N LYS A 12 -3.16 -3.57 11.75
CA LYS A 12 -3.65 -4.72 12.53
C LYS A 12 -5.06 -5.13 12.10
N LEU A 13 -5.97 -4.16 11.94
CA LEU A 13 -7.35 -4.42 11.50
C LEU A 13 -7.43 -5.02 10.09
N MET A 14 -6.54 -4.62 9.18
CA MET A 14 -6.47 -5.16 7.81
C MET A 14 -5.99 -6.62 7.73
N GLY A 15 -5.48 -7.18 8.84
CA GLY A 15 -5.21 -8.62 8.94
C GLY A 15 -6.45 -9.48 8.68
N TYR A 16 -7.65 -8.96 8.98
CA TYR A 16 -8.92 -9.65 8.75
C TYR A 16 -9.47 -9.42 7.32
N ALA A 17 -9.88 -10.50 6.65
CA ALA A 17 -10.29 -10.48 5.25
C ALA A 17 -11.52 -9.59 4.96
N GLY A 18 -12.47 -9.53 5.89
CA GLY A 18 -13.67 -8.68 5.78
C GLY A 18 -13.32 -7.19 5.70
N ASN A 19 -12.38 -6.74 6.54
CA ASN A 19 -11.99 -5.34 6.60
C ASN A 19 -11.25 -4.92 5.32
N ARG A 20 -10.45 -5.81 4.73
CA ARG A 20 -9.82 -5.57 3.41
C ARG A 20 -10.86 -5.31 2.32
N ARG A 21 -12.01 -6.01 2.36
CA ARG A 21 -13.07 -5.84 1.36
C ARG A 21 -13.77 -4.49 1.50
N VAL A 22 -14.00 -4.03 2.73
CA VAL A 22 -14.56 -2.71 3.03
C VAL A 22 -13.60 -1.61 2.61
N PHE A 23 -12.33 -1.70 3.02
CA PHE A 23 -11.32 -0.71 2.68
C PHE A 23 -11.09 -0.57 1.17
N ARG A 24 -11.15 -1.67 0.40
CA ARG A 24 -11.07 -1.63 -1.07
C ARG A 24 -12.26 -0.92 -1.73
N LYS A 25 -13.43 -0.87 -1.09
CA LYS A 25 -14.59 -0.14 -1.61
C LYS A 25 -14.47 1.36 -1.39
N GLU A 26 -13.71 1.77 -0.38
CA GLU A 26 -13.48 3.16 -0.07
C GLU A 26 -12.34 3.72 -0.94
N GLU A 27 -12.72 4.39 -2.02
CA GLU A 27 -11.79 4.91 -3.02
C GLU A 27 -10.75 5.86 -2.40
N LYS A 28 -11.18 6.67 -1.42
CA LYS A 28 -10.33 7.60 -0.68
C LYS A 28 -9.34 6.89 0.24
N GLY A 29 -9.66 5.70 0.76
CA GLY A 29 -8.80 4.96 1.69
C GLY A 29 -7.46 4.58 1.07
N ILE A 30 -7.47 4.17 -0.20
CA ILE A 30 -6.24 3.80 -0.93
C ILE A 30 -5.35 5.02 -1.15
N THR A 31 -5.91 6.12 -1.65
CA THR A 31 -5.16 7.36 -1.89
C THR A 31 -4.57 7.91 -0.59
N SER A 32 -5.34 7.93 0.50
CA SER A 32 -4.86 8.34 1.81
C SER A 32 -3.71 7.47 2.31
N ALA A 33 -3.81 6.15 2.16
CA ALA A 33 -2.73 5.24 2.54
C ALA A 33 -1.46 5.42 1.68
N VAL A 34 -1.60 5.76 0.40
CA VAL A 34 -0.46 6.10 -0.47
C VAL A 34 0.20 7.41 -0.06
N GLN A 35 -0.57 8.43 0.31
CA GLN A 35 -0.02 9.69 0.80
C GLN A 35 0.80 9.52 2.10
N LEU A 36 0.47 8.52 2.93
CA LEU A 36 1.29 8.19 4.10
C LEU A 36 2.67 7.61 3.74
N LEU A 37 2.90 7.19 2.50
CA LEU A 37 4.21 6.76 2.02
C LEU A 37 5.14 7.93 1.71
N ASP A 38 4.62 9.15 1.56
CA ASP A 38 5.45 10.31 1.24
C ASP A 38 6.61 10.44 2.24
N PRO A 39 7.88 10.41 1.79
CA PRO A 39 9.04 10.56 2.66
C PRO A 39 9.03 11.84 3.49
N LEU A 40 8.32 12.88 3.03
CA LEU A 40 8.16 14.14 3.76
C LEU A 40 7.25 14.01 4.99
N VAL A 41 6.41 12.98 5.06
CA VAL A 41 5.58 12.71 6.25
C VAL A 41 6.46 12.07 7.32
N VAL A 42 7.05 12.93 8.16
CA VAL A 42 7.90 12.57 9.29
C VAL A 42 7.10 11.99 10.48
N ASN A 43 7.79 11.33 11.41
CA ASN A 43 7.20 10.74 12.63
C ASN A 43 6.11 9.68 12.36
N LEU A 44 6.25 8.94 11.26
CA LEU A 44 5.40 7.81 10.91
C LEU A 44 6.24 6.65 10.42
N ASP A 45 6.06 5.48 11.03
CA ASP A 45 6.72 4.26 10.59
C ASP A 45 6.05 3.73 9.32
N LYS A 46 6.77 3.86 8.21
CA LYS A 46 6.26 3.59 6.85
C LYS A 46 5.94 2.12 6.61
N LYS A 47 6.41 1.21 7.46
CA LYS A 47 6.07 -0.22 7.34
C LYS A 47 4.57 -0.47 7.50
N TYR A 48 3.85 0.37 8.24
CA TYR A 48 2.42 0.22 8.46
C TYR A 48 1.58 0.54 7.22
N PRO A 49 1.70 1.73 6.57
CA PRO A 49 1.03 1.97 5.30
C PRO A 49 1.49 1.00 4.20
N ILE A 50 2.77 0.60 4.16
CA ILE A 50 3.25 -0.44 3.23
C ILE A 50 2.49 -1.75 3.45
N SER A 51 2.35 -2.20 4.70
CA SER A 51 1.61 -3.42 5.05
C SER A 51 0.14 -3.34 4.63
N ILE A 52 -0.52 -2.20 4.85
CA ILE A 52 -1.92 -1.98 4.43
C ILE A 52 -2.05 -2.11 2.92
N LEU A 53 -1.18 -1.44 2.17
CA LEU A 53 -1.21 -1.43 0.70
C LEU A 53 -0.89 -2.82 0.12
N MET A 54 0.08 -3.55 0.72
CA MET A 54 0.41 -4.93 0.35
C MET A 54 -0.80 -5.87 0.45
N LEU A 55 -1.68 -5.68 1.43
CA LEU A 55 -2.87 -6.54 1.62
C LEU A 55 -3.95 -6.34 0.55
N ILE A 56 -3.89 -5.25 -0.22
CA ILE A 56 -4.89 -4.90 -1.23
C ILE A 56 -4.31 -4.78 -2.65
N VAL A 57 -2.98 -4.87 -2.82
CA VAL A 57 -2.28 -4.77 -4.11
C VAL A 57 -2.70 -5.85 -5.12
N HIS A 58 -3.31 -6.94 -4.66
CA HIS A 58 -3.78 -8.02 -5.54
C HIS A 58 -4.94 -7.60 -6.46
N SER A 59 -5.70 -6.55 -6.11
CA SER A 59 -6.79 -6.02 -6.94
C SER A 59 -6.27 -5.11 -8.05
N LYS A 60 -6.69 -5.37 -9.30
CA LYS A 60 -6.36 -4.52 -10.47
C LYS A 60 -6.81 -3.08 -10.29
N LYS A 61 -7.99 -2.84 -9.70
CA LYS A 61 -8.48 -1.49 -9.39
C LYS A 61 -7.56 -0.80 -8.37
N SER A 62 -7.22 -1.49 -7.29
CA SER A 62 -6.37 -0.94 -6.23
C SER A 62 -4.97 -0.58 -6.72
N ARG A 63 -4.33 -1.42 -7.57
CA ARG A 63 -3.03 -1.06 -8.18
C ARG A 63 -3.12 0.20 -9.04
N LYS A 64 -4.14 0.31 -9.89
CA LYS A 64 -4.34 1.51 -10.71
C LYS A 64 -4.45 2.77 -9.86
N GLN A 65 -5.22 2.69 -8.76
CA GLN A 65 -5.35 3.81 -7.83
C GLN A 65 -4.04 4.12 -7.12
N MET A 66 -3.28 3.12 -6.68
CA MET A 66 -1.97 3.33 -6.06
C MET A 66 -1.01 4.05 -7.01
N VAL A 67 -0.93 3.60 -8.27
CA VAL A 67 -0.08 4.22 -9.29
C VAL A 67 -0.54 5.65 -9.58
N ALA A 68 -1.84 5.88 -9.75
CA ALA A 68 -2.41 7.21 -9.98
C ALA A 68 -2.14 8.18 -8.80
N ALA A 69 -2.09 7.67 -7.58
CA ALA A 69 -1.75 8.44 -6.38
C ALA A 69 -0.23 8.65 -6.18
N GLY A 70 0.62 8.20 -7.10
CA GLY A 70 2.06 8.42 -7.05
C GLY A 70 2.87 7.41 -6.23
N ALA A 71 2.27 6.25 -5.89
CA ALA A 71 2.92 5.27 -5.01
C ALA A 71 4.31 4.82 -5.49
N CYS A 72 4.53 4.70 -6.81
CA CYS A 72 5.82 4.26 -7.34
C CYS A 72 6.97 5.20 -6.96
N ALA A 73 6.77 6.51 -7.06
CA ALA A 73 7.80 7.50 -6.74
C ALA A 73 8.13 7.51 -5.25
N TYR A 74 7.12 7.40 -4.38
CA TYR A 74 7.35 7.27 -2.94
C TYR A 74 8.10 5.98 -2.60
N LEU A 75 7.66 4.85 -3.16
CA LEU A 75 8.26 3.56 -2.88
C LEU A 75 9.71 3.45 -3.37
N GLN A 76 10.04 4.04 -4.52
CA GLN A 76 11.43 4.12 -4.99
C GLN A 76 12.33 4.79 -3.95
N LYS A 77 11.93 5.95 -3.42
CA LYS A 77 12.67 6.64 -2.35
C LYS A 77 12.73 5.81 -1.06
N LEU A 78 11.63 5.17 -0.68
CA LEU A 78 11.60 4.31 0.52
C LEU A 78 12.50 3.07 0.37
N VAL A 79 12.71 2.56 -0.85
CA VAL A 79 13.69 1.50 -1.14
C VAL A 79 15.11 2.01 -0.93
N GLU A 80 15.44 3.20 -1.44
CA GLU A 80 16.75 3.84 -1.21
C GLU A 80 17.01 4.07 0.30
N MET A 81 15.95 4.33 1.06
CA MET A 81 15.99 4.47 2.52
C MET A 81 15.96 3.14 3.29
N ASN A 82 15.96 1.99 2.61
CA ASN A 82 15.89 0.65 3.21
C ASN A 82 14.67 0.41 4.12
N VAL A 83 13.53 1.00 3.80
CA VAL A 83 12.29 0.78 4.55
C VAL A 83 11.75 -0.62 4.28
N ASP A 84 11.41 -1.33 5.36
CA ASP A 84 10.90 -2.70 5.29
C ASP A 84 9.66 -2.83 4.40
N GLY A 85 9.65 -3.84 3.54
CA GLY A 85 8.56 -4.13 2.62
C GLY A 85 8.43 -3.19 1.42
N ALA A 86 9.16 -2.07 1.36
CA ALA A 86 9.04 -1.08 0.29
C ALA A 86 9.36 -1.67 -1.09
N LYS A 87 10.46 -2.42 -1.19
CA LYS A 87 10.88 -3.09 -2.43
C LYS A 87 9.83 -4.07 -2.93
N LYS A 88 9.31 -4.91 -2.03
CA LYS A 88 8.28 -5.91 -2.36
C LYS A 88 7.00 -5.27 -2.89
N LEU A 89 6.55 -4.16 -2.30
CA LEU A 89 5.38 -3.42 -2.77
C LEU A 89 5.64 -2.74 -4.11
N HIS A 90 6.82 -2.13 -4.29
CA HIS A 90 7.23 -1.52 -5.55
C HIS A 90 7.22 -2.52 -6.71
N ASP A 91 7.85 -3.69 -6.51
CA ASP A 91 7.88 -4.77 -7.49
C ASP A 91 6.45 -5.29 -7.78
N SER A 92 5.61 -5.43 -6.76
CA SER A 92 4.21 -5.85 -6.92
C SER A 92 3.37 -4.89 -7.79
N LEU A 93 3.73 -3.60 -7.83
CA LEU A 93 3.10 -2.60 -8.70
C LEU A 93 3.69 -2.61 -10.12
N GLY A 94 4.99 -2.85 -10.27
CA GLY A 94 5.67 -2.97 -11.57
C GLY A 94 5.26 -4.20 -12.37
N HIS A 95 4.92 -5.30 -11.69
CA HIS A 95 4.60 -6.60 -12.31
C HIS A 95 3.15 -6.72 -12.81
N GLY A 96 2.52 -5.62 -13.22
CA GLY A 96 1.12 -5.58 -13.67
C GLY A 96 0.75 -6.56 -14.79
N LYS A 97 1.74 -7.03 -15.57
CA LYS A 97 1.58 -8.01 -16.67
C LYS A 97 1.66 -9.48 -16.22
N LEU A 98 2.32 -9.81 -15.10
CA LEU A 98 2.57 -11.20 -14.67
C LEU A 98 1.42 -11.84 -13.87
N TRP A 99 0.56 -11.04 -13.24
CA TRP A 99 -0.59 -11.55 -12.49
C TRP A 99 -1.74 -12.07 -13.38
N GLY A 100 -1.73 -11.77 -14.69
CA GLY A 100 -2.70 -12.33 -15.64
C GLY A 100 -2.51 -13.81 -15.92
N VAL A 101 -1.36 -14.39 -15.54
CA VAL A 101 -1.02 -15.80 -15.83
C VAL A 101 -1.41 -16.74 -14.67
N PHE A 102 -1.57 -16.19 -13.45
CA PHE A 102 -2.06 -16.93 -12.27
C PHE A 102 -3.56 -16.71 -11.98
N ALA A 103 -4.26 -15.98 -12.85
CA ALA A 103 -5.72 -16.04 -12.89
C ALA A 103 -6.11 -17.22 -13.79
N ARG A 104 -6.28 -18.41 -13.21
CA ARG A 104 -6.88 -19.59 -13.88
C ARG A 104 -7.62 -20.47 -12.85
N PRO A 105 -8.64 -21.24 -13.26
CA PRO A 105 -9.78 -20.94 -14.14
C PRO A 105 -10.99 -20.37 -13.37
#